data_AF-A0A7R9ISA4-F1
#
_entry.id   AF-A0A7R9ISA4-F1
#
_cell.length_a   1.000
_cell.length_b   1.000
_cell.length_c   1.000
_cell.angle_alpha   90.00
_cell.angle_beta   90.00
_cell.angle_gamma   90.00
#
_symmetry.space_group_name_H-M   'P 1'
#
loop_
_entity.id
_entity.type
_entity.pdbx_description
1 polymer ?
#
loop_
_entity_poly.entity_id
_entity_poly.type
_entity_poly.pdbx_seq_one_letter_code
_entity_poly.pdbx_strand_id
1 'polypeptide(L)'
;MLCFSRDTEILSVFNHSASNPVHAILKNKSAIVENTVIFPPSGIIPFHGFTMYAMPFCYMYENPIALYYTFRAFYLRYWFRLHEVSSHEQGILSLCLLFERLLQRYEPELWFHFKQVNIQPVRVVFKWLMRGFSGHLPPEQLLYLWDMILAYDSLEVLPILALAILSFRRDNLLQVETLQNVESVLADLSSVAVISLIQSALLRE
;
A
#
# COMPACT_ATOMS: atom_id res chain seq x y z
N MET A 1 -12.07 -7.06 -12.24
CA MET A 1 -10.70 -7.63 -12.18
C MET A 1 -10.33 -8.48 -13.39
N LEU A 2 -11.24 -9.25 -14.01
CA LEU A 2 -10.93 -9.97 -15.26
C LEU A 2 -10.45 -9.05 -16.39
N CYS A 3 -11.03 -7.84 -16.49
CA CYS A 3 -10.56 -6.78 -17.38
C CYS A 3 -9.09 -6.44 -17.14
N PHE A 4 -8.71 -6.19 -15.87
CA PHE A 4 -7.31 -5.94 -15.49
C PHE A 4 -6.40 -7.08 -15.94
N SER A 5 -6.72 -8.34 -15.62
CA SER A 5 -5.86 -9.46 -15.99
C SER A 5 -5.63 -9.57 -17.50
N ARG A 6 -6.58 -9.11 -18.33
CA ARG A 6 -6.54 -9.18 -19.80
C ARG A 6 -5.96 -7.95 -20.47
N ASP A 7 -5.78 -6.84 -19.76
CA ASP A 7 -5.31 -5.58 -20.35
C ASP A 7 -3.79 -5.57 -20.49
N THR A 8 -3.32 -5.57 -21.74
CA THR A 8 -1.90 -5.58 -22.10
C THR A 8 -1.22 -4.23 -21.89
N GLU A 9 -1.97 -3.13 -21.78
CA GLU A 9 -1.41 -1.81 -21.45
C GLU A 9 -0.72 -1.82 -20.08
N ILE A 10 -1.11 -2.73 -19.20
CA ILE A 10 -0.50 -2.89 -17.88
C ILE A 10 0.95 -3.35 -17.96
N LEU A 11 1.37 -4.01 -19.04
CA LEU A 11 2.76 -4.42 -19.24
C LEU A 11 3.73 -3.23 -19.24
N SER A 12 3.24 -2.01 -19.50
CA SER A 12 4.04 -0.79 -19.41
C SER A 12 4.67 -0.55 -18.04
N VAL A 13 4.13 -1.12 -16.94
CA VAL A 13 4.76 -1.01 -15.61
C VAL A 13 6.17 -1.60 -15.60
N PHE A 14 6.43 -2.64 -16.41
CA PHE A 14 7.72 -3.29 -16.49
C PHE A 14 8.80 -2.42 -17.15
N ASN A 15 8.43 -1.34 -17.84
CA ASN A 15 9.38 -0.35 -18.35
C ASN A 15 9.97 0.53 -17.23
N HIS A 16 9.31 0.57 -16.06
CA HIS A 16 9.66 1.42 -14.92
C HIS A 16 9.93 0.61 -13.65
N SER A 17 10.16 -0.68 -13.81
CA SER A 17 10.23 -1.71 -12.77
C SER A 17 11.49 -2.55 -12.98
N ALA A 18 12.03 -3.12 -11.91
CA ALA A 18 13.14 -4.08 -12.00
C ALA A 18 12.65 -5.52 -12.20
N SER A 19 11.34 -5.73 -12.08
CA SER A 19 10.67 -7.01 -12.25
C SER A 19 10.41 -7.33 -13.72
N ASN A 20 10.19 -8.62 -14.01
CA ASN A 20 9.79 -9.08 -15.33
C ASN A 20 8.35 -9.61 -15.30
N PRO A 21 7.60 -9.50 -16.41
CA PRO A 21 6.28 -10.10 -16.51
C PRO A 21 6.35 -11.62 -16.33
N VAL A 22 5.28 -12.19 -15.80
CA VAL A 22 5.19 -13.64 -15.60
C VAL A 22 4.98 -14.33 -16.94
N HIS A 23 5.81 -15.34 -17.22
CA HIS A 23 5.69 -16.18 -18.40
C HIS A 23 5.08 -17.55 -18.04
N ALA A 24 4.14 -18.02 -18.85
CA ALA A 24 3.58 -19.36 -18.80
C ALA A 24 3.96 -20.15 -20.05
N ILE A 25 4.03 -21.47 -19.91
CA ILE A 25 4.30 -22.39 -21.01
C ILE A 25 2.97 -22.78 -21.67
N LEU A 26 2.93 -22.76 -23.00
CA LEU A 26 1.77 -23.22 -23.76
C LEU A 26 1.44 -24.68 -23.45
N LYS A 27 0.15 -24.98 -23.27
CA LYS A 27 -0.32 -26.33 -22.93
C LYS A 27 0.19 -27.35 -23.95
N ASN A 28 0.73 -28.47 -23.46
CA ASN A 28 1.31 -29.57 -24.24
C ASN A 28 2.55 -29.19 -25.08
N LYS A 29 3.22 -28.09 -24.76
CA LYS A 29 4.49 -27.71 -25.40
C LYS A 29 5.67 -27.82 -24.43
N SER A 30 6.87 -27.99 -24.98
CA SER A 30 8.12 -27.98 -24.21
C SER A 30 8.44 -26.57 -23.70
N ALA A 31 9.17 -26.48 -22.59
CA ALA A 31 9.61 -25.24 -21.95
C ALA A 31 10.75 -24.54 -22.73
N ILE A 32 10.50 -24.23 -24.00
CA ILE A 32 11.40 -23.47 -24.88
C ILE A 32 10.85 -22.05 -25.00
N VAL A 33 11.72 -21.06 -25.20
CA VAL A 33 11.36 -19.63 -25.30
C VAL A 33 10.22 -19.37 -26.29
N GLU A 34 10.20 -20.05 -27.44
CA GLU A 34 9.13 -19.92 -28.46
C GLU A 34 7.75 -20.40 -27.98
N ASN A 35 7.72 -21.20 -26.92
CA ASN A 35 6.51 -21.76 -26.33
C ASN A 35 6.12 -21.06 -25.02
N THR A 36 6.78 -19.97 -24.65
CA THR A 36 6.39 -19.15 -23.51
C THR A 36 5.57 -17.95 -23.96
N VAL A 37 4.56 -17.60 -23.17
CA VAL A 37 3.71 -16.43 -23.37
C VAL A 37 3.55 -15.70 -22.05
N ILE A 38 3.40 -14.38 -22.08
CA ILE A 38 3.09 -13.63 -20.86
C ILE A 38 1.68 -14.02 -20.40
N PHE A 39 1.58 -14.47 -19.15
CA PHE A 39 0.30 -14.86 -18.57
C PHE A 39 0.24 -14.51 -17.07
N PRO A 40 -0.82 -13.81 -16.60
CA PRO A 40 -1.96 -13.30 -17.39
C PRO A 40 -1.52 -12.20 -18.39
N PRO A 41 -2.34 -11.82 -19.39
CA PRO A 41 -1.95 -10.83 -20.40
C PRO A 41 -1.44 -9.48 -19.87
N SER A 42 -1.88 -9.07 -18.67
CA SER A 42 -1.35 -7.91 -17.94
C SER A 42 0.05 -8.08 -17.34
N GLY A 43 0.57 -9.31 -17.29
CA GLY A 43 1.85 -9.67 -16.67
C GLY A 43 1.83 -9.72 -15.13
N ILE A 44 0.72 -9.36 -14.48
CA ILE A 44 0.59 -9.29 -13.01
C ILE A 44 -0.24 -10.46 -12.50
N ILE A 45 0.33 -11.27 -11.61
CA ILE A 45 -0.41 -12.30 -10.87
C ILE A 45 -1.27 -11.63 -9.79
N PRO A 46 -2.61 -11.88 -9.77
CA PRO A 46 -3.45 -11.38 -8.69
C PRO A 46 -2.99 -11.87 -7.31
N PHE A 47 -2.87 -10.95 -6.36
CA PHE A 47 -2.53 -11.25 -4.97
C PHE A 47 -3.69 -10.94 -4.03
N HIS A 48 -3.59 -11.43 -2.80
CA HIS A 48 -4.63 -11.22 -1.80
C HIS A 48 -4.78 -9.73 -1.46
N GLY A 49 -5.99 -9.20 -1.60
CA GLY A 49 -6.30 -7.78 -1.39
C GLY A 49 -6.21 -6.92 -2.65
N PHE A 50 -5.82 -7.46 -3.80
CA PHE A 50 -5.72 -6.71 -5.05
C PHE A 50 -7.03 -6.00 -5.46
N THR A 51 -8.17 -6.65 -5.24
CA THR A 51 -9.51 -6.08 -5.47
C THR A 51 -9.80 -4.85 -4.62
N MET A 52 -9.12 -4.69 -3.48
CA MET A 52 -9.35 -3.55 -2.60
C MET A 52 -8.93 -2.24 -3.26
N TYR A 53 -7.96 -2.23 -4.17
CA TYR A 53 -7.63 -1.02 -4.92
C TYR A 53 -8.75 -0.54 -5.84
N ALA A 54 -9.63 -1.43 -6.30
CA ALA A 54 -10.76 -1.04 -7.14
C ALA A 54 -11.94 -0.49 -6.31
N MET A 55 -12.06 -0.90 -5.04
CA MET A 55 -13.22 -0.62 -4.19
C MET A 55 -13.55 0.89 -4.06
N PRO A 56 -12.58 1.81 -3.83
CA PRO A 56 -12.91 3.23 -3.68
C PRO A 56 -13.45 3.84 -4.97
N PHE A 57 -12.99 3.36 -6.13
CA PHE A 57 -13.51 3.80 -7.42
C PHE A 57 -14.95 3.32 -7.66
N CYS A 58 -15.37 2.19 -7.10
CA CYS A 58 -16.77 1.75 -7.11
C CYS A 58 -17.69 2.71 -6.35
N TYR A 59 -17.17 3.45 -5.37
CA TYR A 59 -17.93 4.46 -4.64
C TYR A 59 -18.07 5.76 -5.45
N MET A 60 -17.05 6.10 -6.26
CA MET A 60 -17.03 7.35 -7.03
C MET A 60 -17.69 7.26 -8.41
N TYR A 61 -17.65 6.10 -9.06
CA TYR A 61 -18.07 5.94 -10.46
C TYR A 61 -19.20 4.94 -10.59
N GLU A 62 -20.33 5.40 -11.13
CA GLU A 62 -21.41 4.51 -11.60
C GLU A 62 -21.04 3.82 -12.92
N ASN A 63 -20.29 4.51 -13.80
CA ASN A 63 -19.89 3.98 -15.09
C ASN A 63 -18.68 3.02 -14.93
N PRO A 64 -18.84 1.72 -15.26
CA PRO A 64 -17.78 0.72 -15.06
C PRO A 64 -16.56 0.92 -15.97
N ILE A 65 -16.74 1.58 -17.13
CA ILE A 65 -15.65 1.88 -18.06
C ILE A 65 -14.76 2.97 -17.46
N ALA A 66 -15.37 4.08 -17.00
CA ALA A 66 -14.65 5.16 -16.35
C ALA A 66 -13.92 4.67 -15.08
N LEU A 67 -14.62 3.92 -14.23
CA LEU A 67 -14.07 3.27 -13.05
C LEU A 67 -12.80 2.49 -13.38
N TYR A 68 -12.87 1.61 -14.39
CA TYR A 68 -11.75 0.75 -14.75
C TYR A 68 -10.54 1.56 -15.23
N TYR A 69 -10.76 2.55 -16.10
CA TYR A 69 -9.65 3.37 -16.62
C TYR A 69 -9.03 4.26 -15.54
N THR A 70 -9.82 4.78 -14.60
CA THR A 70 -9.27 5.51 -13.43
C THR A 70 -8.47 4.57 -12.52
N PHE A 71 -9.00 3.39 -12.21
CA PHE A 71 -8.28 2.37 -11.43
C PHE A 71 -6.96 1.97 -12.11
N ARG A 72 -6.98 1.75 -13.43
CA ARG A 72 -5.78 1.43 -14.21
C ARG A 72 -4.75 2.54 -14.11
N ALA A 73 -5.15 3.79 -14.33
CA ALA A 73 -4.24 4.94 -14.23
C ALA A 73 -3.57 5.02 -12.86
N PHE A 74 -4.34 4.85 -11.78
CA PHE A 74 -3.81 4.79 -10.41
C PHE A 74 -2.83 3.63 -10.20
N TYR A 75 -3.15 2.44 -10.72
CA TYR A 75 -2.29 1.28 -10.59
C TYR A 75 -0.95 1.48 -11.31
N LEU A 76 -0.97 1.98 -12.54
CA LEU A 76 0.23 2.22 -13.35
C LEU A 76 1.12 3.32 -12.78
N ARG A 77 0.53 4.32 -12.10
CA ARG A 77 1.28 5.43 -11.51
C ARG A 77 1.86 5.07 -10.14
N TYR A 78 1.06 4.41 -9.29
CA TYR A 78 1.35 4.25 -7.87
C TYR A 78 1.39 2.79 -7.42
N TRP A 79 0.29 2.05 -7.56
CA TRP A 79 0.09 0.81 -6.80
C TRP A 79 1.01 -0.34 -7.19
N PHE A 80 1.49 -0.41 -8.44
CA PHE A 80 2.44 -1.46 -8.83
C PHE A 80 3.71 -1.44 -7.96
N ARG A 81 4.14 -0.24 -7.52
CA ARG A 81 5.35 -0.03 -6.69
C ARG A 81 5.22 -0.61 -5.28
N LEU A 82 3.98 -0.83 -4.80
CA LEU A 82 3.71 -1.38 -3.48
C LEU A 82 3.85 -2.91 -3.43
N HIS A 83 3.97 -3.55 -4.58
CA HIS A 83 4.01 -5.01 -4.72
C HIS A 83 5.29 -5.53 -5.38
N GLU A 84 6.27 -4.66 -5.52
CA GLU A 84 7.57 -4.99 -6.08
C GLU A 84 8.68 -4.66 -5.07
N VAL A 85 9.66 -5.56 -4.97
CA VAL A 85 10.92 -5.27 -4.29
C VAL A 85 11.83 -4.51 -5.26
N SER A 86 11.94 -3.20 -5.08
CA SER A 86 12.81 -2.33 -5.87
C SER A 86 13.54 -1.32 -4.99
N SER A 87 14.58 -0.70 -5.53
CA SER A 87 15.30 0.42 -4.92
C SER A 87 14.64 1.78 -5.19
N HIS A 88 13.45 1.80 -5.80
CA HIS A 88 12.74 3.04 -6.10
C HIS A 88 12.31 3.75 -4.80
N GLU A 89 12.43 5.08 -4.74
CA GLU A 89 12.13 5.88 -3.53
C GLU A 89 10.67 5.76 -3.09
N GLN A 90 9.76 5.67 -4.06
CA GLN A 90 8.32 5.43 -3.85
C GLN A 90 7.94 3.93 -3.76
N GLY A 91 8.92 3.02 -3.72
CA GLY A 91 8.70 1.57 -3.61
C GLY A 91 8.44 1.13 -2.17
N ILE A 92 7.75 -0.01 -1.98
CA ILE A 92 7.35 -0.49 -0.64
C ILE A 92 8.50 -0.58 0.36
N LEU A 93 9.70 -1.00 -0.08
CA LEU A 93 10.87 -1.11 0.79
C LEU A 93 11.31 0.27 1.31
N SER A 94 11.41 1.26 0.41
CA SER A 94 11.77 2.64 0.73
C SER A 94 10.73 3.29 1.65
N LEU A 95 9.44 3.03 1.42
CA LEU A 95 8.36 3.53 2.28
C LEU A 95 8.40 2.91 3.68
N CYS A 96 8.71 1.61 3.81
CA CYS A 96 8.91 0.96 5.10
C CYS A 96 10.12 1.55 5.85
N LEU A 97 11.22 1.82 5.16
CA LEU A 97 12.40 2.45 5.75
C LEU A 97 12.10 3.90 6.20
N LEU A 98 11.35 4.65 5.38
CA LEU A 98 10.90 5.99 5.75
C LEU A 98 10.03 5.93 7.01
N PHE A 99 9.07 5.01 7.07
CA PHE A 99 8.26 4.80 8.28
C PHE A 99 9.11 4.53 9.53
N GLU A 100 10.09 3.62 9.47
CA GLU A 100 10.94 3.33 10.64
C GLU A 100 11.77 4.54 11.08
N ARG A 101 12.32 5.29 10.13
CA ARG A 101 13.08 6.52 10.43
C ARG A 101 12.19 7.58 11.08
N LEU A 102 10.98 7.75 10.56
CA LEU A 102 10.00 8.67 11.13
C LEU A 102 9.60 8.25 12.55
N LEU A 103 9.34 6.96 12.78
CA LEU A 103 9.00 6.43 14.10
C LEU A 103 10.14 6.63 15.10
N GLN A 104 11.38 6.30 14.71
CA GLN A 104 12.55 6.50 15.56
C GLN A 104 12.79 7.97 15.91
N ARG A 105 12.52 8.89 14.96
CA ARG A 105 12.73 10.33 15.15
C ARG A 105 11.64 10.98 16.01
N TYR A 106 10.37 10.71 15.73
CA TYR A 106 9.25 11.46 16.31
C TYR A 106 8.55 10.74 17.45
N GLU A 107 8.67 9.42 17.57
CA GLU A 107 8.11 8.64 18.68
C GLU A 107 9.17 7.66 19.24
N PRO A 108 10.31 8.17 19.75
CA PRO A 108 11.41 7.32 20.21
C PRO A 108 11.01 6.40 21.37
N GLU A 109 10.13 6.84 22.27
CA GLU A 109 9.62 5.99 23.36
C GLU A 109 8.86 4.77 22.82
N LEU A 110 7.99 4.97 21.83
CA LEU A 110 7.25 3.88 21.21
C LEU A 110 8.19 2.95 20.42
N TRP A 111 9.21 3.51 19.77
CA TRP A 111 10.27 2.73 19.13
C TRP A 111 11.00 1.83 20.12
N PHE A 112 11.46 2.38 21.25
CA PHE A 112 12.16 1.61 22.28
C PHE A 112 11.26 0.57 22.93
N HIS A 113 10.00 0.91 23.21
CA HIS A 113 9.00 -0.03 23.72
C HIS A 113 8.87 -1.25 22.79
N PHE A 114 8.63 -1.02 21.49
CA PHE A 114 8.55 -2.11 20.52
C PHE A 114 9.82 -2.97 20.48
N LYS A 115 11.01 -2.37 20.61
CA LYS A 115 12.27 -3.12 20.70
C LYS A 115 12.35 -3.98 21.96
N GLN A 116 11.93 -3.45 23.11
CA GLN A 116 11.94 -4.18 24.39
C GLN A 116 11.03 -5.40 24.35
N VAL A 117 9.85 -5.27 23.73
CA VAL A 117 8.88 -6.37 23.59
C VAL A 117 9.08 -7.21 22.32
N ASN A 118 10.20 -7.01 21.62
CA ASN A 118 10.60 -7.75 20.41
C ASN A 118 9.57 -7.71 19.26
N ILE A 119 8.93 -6.55 19.07
CA ILE A 119 8.01 -6.28 17.97
C ILE A 119 8.73 -5.43 16.91
N GLN A 120 8.71 -5.88 15.66
CA GLN A 120 9.18 -5.04 14.55
C GLN A 120 8.08 -4.05 14.16
N PRO A 121 8.31 -2.72 14.24
CA PRO A 121 7.25 -1.75 13.99
C PRO A 121 6.67 -1.81 12.57
N VAL A 122 7.50 -2.09 11.56
CA VAL A 122 7.02 -2.28 10.17
C VAL A 122 5.98 -3.37 10.08
N ARG A 123 6.12 -4.47 10.83
CA ARG A 123 5.18 -5.59 10.79
C ARG A 123 3.76 -5.16 11.19
N VAL A 124 3.64 -4.17 12.06
CA VAL A 124 2.36 -3.62 12.53
C VAL A 124 1.64 -2.88 11.41
N VAL A 125 2.37 -2.06 10.64
CA VAL A 125 1.77 -1.16 9.64
C VAL A 125 1.85 -1.66 8.20
N PHE A 126 2.59 -2.74 7.95
CA PHE A 126 2.92 -3.21 6.60
C PHE A 126 1.68 -3.44 5.72
N LYS A 127 0.61 -4.03 6.29
CA LYS A 127 -0.64 -4.27 5.56
C LYS A 127 -1.30 -2.98 5.08
N TRP A 128 -1.19 -1.89 5.86
CA TRP A 128 -1.70 -0.59 5.48
C TRP A 128 -0.90 0.00 4.32
N LEU A 129 0.44 -0.01 4.44
CA LEU A 129 1.33 0.52 3.40
C LEU A 129 1.16 -0.24 2.09
N MET A 130 1.18 -1.57 2.15
CA MET A 130 1.05 -2.46 0.98
C MET A 130 -0.33 -2.39 0.31
N ARG A 131 -1.35 -1.79 0.95
CA ARG A 131 -2.70 -1.64 0.36
C ARG A 131 -3.10 -0.19 0.12
N GLY A 132 -2.18 0.77 0.34
CA GLY A 132 -2.51 2.19 0.35
C GLY A 132 -3.70 2.52 1.26
N PHE A 133 -3.78 1.85 2.42
CA PHE A 133 -4.90 1.86 3.38
C PHE A 133 -6.26 1.36 2.88
N SER A 134 -6.36 0.83 1.66
CA SER A 134 -7.62 0.30 1.16
C SER A 134 -8.08 -0.93 1.96
N GLY A 135 -9.34 -0.89 2.41
CA GLY A 135 -9.92 -1.89 3.30
C GLY A 135 -9.60 -1.69 4.79
N HIS A 136 -8.87 -0.63 5.14
CA HIS A 136 -8.54 -0.30 6.53
C HIS A 136 -9.20 0.99 7.00
N LEU A 137 -9.36 1.98 6.12
CA LEU A 137 -10.05 3.24 6.41
C LEU A 137 -11.49 3.23 5.89
N PRO A 138 -12.39 4.02 6.50
CA PRO A 138 -13.67 4.36 5.90
C PRO A 138 -13.50 4.97 4.49
N PRO A 139 -14.43 4.73 3.53
CA PRO A 139 -14.27 5.17 2.14
C PRO A 139 -13.94 6.64 1.97
N GLU A 140 -14.63 7.53 2.69
CA GLU A 140 -14.39 8.98 2.63
C GLU A 140 -12.97 9.35 3.07
N GLN A 141 -12.52 8.81 4.20
CA GLN A 141 -11.17 9.05 4.74
C GLN A 141 -10.08 8.50 3.82
N LEU A 142 -10.33 7.35 3.19
CA LEU A 142 -9.45 6.76 2.20
C LEU A 142 -9.33 7.64 0.95
N LEU A 143 -10.44 8.22 0.48
CA LEU A 143 -10.41 9.12 -0.67
C LEU A 143 -9.61 10.40 -0.35
N TYR A 144 -9.75 10.98 0.84
CA TYR A 144 -8.90 12.09 1.27
C TYR A 144 -7.41 11.74 1.27
N LEU A 145 -7.04 10.54 1.71
CA LEU A 145 -5.65 10.06 1.62
C LEU A 145 -5.18 10.00 0.16
N TRP A 146 -6.01 9.47 -0.73
CA TRP A 146 -5.66 9.31 -2.15
C TRP A 146 -5.62 10.64 -2.91
N ASP A 147 -6.47 11.59 -2.55
CA ASP A 147 -6.39 12.97 -3.04
C ASP A 147 -5.06 13.62 -2.64
N MET A 148 -4.57 13.37 -1.43
CA MET A 148 -3.25 13.84 -1.00
C MET A 148 -2.12 13.18 -1.80
N ILE A 149 -2.21 11.87 -2.06
CA ILE A 149 -1.23 11.19 -2.93
C ILE A 149 -1.21 11.82 -4.32
N LEU A 150 -2.38 12.15 -4.89
CA LEU A 150 -2.46 12.85 -6.18
C LEU A 150 -1.91 14.29 -6.10
N ALA A 151 -2.25 15.03 -5.04
CA ALA A 151 -1.85 16.42 -4.87
C ALA A 151 -0.33 16.59 -4.73
N TYR A 152 0.32 15.68 -4.00
CA TYR A 152 1.78 15.67 -3.82
C TYR A 152 2.53 14.79 -4.84
N ASP A 153 1.80 14.02 -5.63
CA ASP A 153 2.34 12.96 -6.49
C ASP A 153 3.32 12.01 -5.77
N SER A 154 2.98 11.63 -4.53
CA SER A 154 3.88 10.91 -3.64
C SER A 154 3.18 9.87 -2.76
N LEU A 155 3.77 8.68 -2.69
CA LEU A 155 3.37 7.60 -1.79
C LEU A 155 3.93 7.76 -0.38
N GLU A 156 4.81 8.73 -0.14
CA GLU A 156 5.35 9.03 1.21
C GLU A 156 4.26 9.49 2.19
N VAL A 157 3.10 9.92 1.68
CA VAL A 157 1.91 10.21 2.50
C VAL A 157 1.47 8.97 3.29
N LEU A 158 1.68 7.75 2.76
CA LEU A 158 1.31 6.50 3.42
C LEU A 158 2.07 6.26 4.74
N PRO A 159 3.42 6.26 4.78
CA PRO A 159 4.16 6.11 6.04
C PRO A 159 3.95 7.28 7.01
N ILE A 160 3.69 8.50 6.51
CA ILE A 160 3.34 9.65 7.36
C ILE A 160 2.03 9.39 8.10
N LEU A 161 0.98 8.95 7.40
CA LEU A 161 -0.29 8.60 8.05
C LEU A 161 -0.13 7.42 9.02
N ALA A 162 0.64 6.40 8.65
CA ALA A 162 0.91 5.26 9.53
C ALA A 162 1.56 5.69 10.86
N LEU A 163 2.56 6.58 10.80
CA LEU A 163 3.16 7.20 11.98
C LEU A 163 2.13 8.00 12.79
N ALA A 164 1.33 8.82 12.13
CA ALA A 164 0.34 9.67 12.78
C ALA A 164 -0.70 8.85 13.56
N ILE A 165 -1.14 7.72 13.01
CA ILE A 165 -2.05 6.77 13.68
C ILE A 165 -1.39 6.15 14.92
N LEU A 166 -0.13 5.70 14.82
CA LEU A 166 0.60 5.18 15.97
C LEU A 166 0.78 6.23 17.06
N SER A 167 1.14 7.45 16.66
CA SER A 167 1.29 8.60 17.56
C SER A 167 -0.03 8.92 18.27
N PHE A 168 -1.14 8.88 17.53
CA PHE A 168 -2.49 9.10 18.07
C PHE A 168 -2.92 8.02 19.08
N ARG A 169 -2.41 6.79 18.95
CA ARG A 169 -2.71 5.66 19.84
C ARG A 169 -1.58 5.36 20.83
N ARG A 170 -0.57 6.24 20.95
CA ARG A 170 0.68 6.01 21.69
C ARG A 170 0.45 5.48 23.11
N ASP A 171 -0.39 6.16 23.90
CA ASP A 171 -0.58 5.82 25.31
C ASP A 171 -1.11 4.40 25.50
N ASN A 172 -1.98 3.95 24.60
CA ASN A 172 -2.51 2.57 24.62
C ASN A 172 -1.46 1.57 24.13
N LEU A 173 -0.63 1.95 23.16
CA LEU A 173 0.41 1.10 22.61
C LEU A 173 1.55 0.84 23.59
N LEU A 174 1.89 1.83 24.42
CA LEU A 174 2.91 1.69 25.48
C LEU A 174 2.47 0.74 26.61
N GLN A 175 1.18 0.43 26.72
CA GLN A 175 0.63 -0.47 27.75
C GLN A 175 0.56 -1.94 27.30
N VAL A 176 0.86 -2.23 26.04
CA VAL A 176 0.73 -3.59 25.48
C VAL A 176 2.08 -4.19 25.12
N GLU A 177 2.26 -5.47 25.44
CA GLU A 177 3.56 -6.14 25.30
C GLU A 177 3.57 -7.26 24.25
N THR A 178 2.45 -7.51 23.58
CA THR A 178 2.34 -8.56 22.56
C THR A 178 1.87 -7.98 21.23
N LEU A 179 2.31 -8.58 20.13
CA LEU A 179 1.88 -8.17 18.78
C LEU A 179 0.35 -8.24 18.63
N GLN A 180 -0.30 -9.26 19.19
CA GLN A 180 -1.75 -9.41 19.13
C GLN A 180 -2.48 -8.24 19.84
N ASN A 181 -1.96 -7.80 20.99
CA ASN A 181 -2.55 -6.67 21.71
C ASN A 181 -2.32 -5.35 20.96
N VAL A 182 -1.14 -5.18 20.34
CA VAL A 182 -0.86 -4.04 19.44
C VAL A 182 -1.85 -4.03 18.25
N GLU A 183 -2.03 -5.18 17.58
CA GLU A 183 -3.00 -5.32 16.49
C GLU A 183 -4.42 -5.02 16.97
N SER A 184 -4.78 -5.39 18.20
CA SER A 184 -6.10 -5.12 18.79
C SER A 184 -6.33 -3.62 19.05
N VAL A 185 -5.32 -2.91 19.57
CA VAL A 185 -5.37 -1.44 19.77
C VAL A 185 -5.56 -0.72 18.43
N LEU A 186 -5.03 -1.28 17.34
CA LEU A 186 -5.02 -0.68 16.01
C LEU A 186 -6.07 -1.28 15.06
N ALA A 187 -6.92 -2.19 15.54
CA ALA A 187 -7.88 -2.89 14.69
C ALA A 187 -8.97 -1.95 14.15
N ASP A 188 -9.38 -0.97 14.94
CA ASP A 188 -10.42 -0.01 14.57
C ASP A 188 -9.83 1.36 14.21
N LEU A 189 -9.87 1.66 12.92
CA LEU A 189 -9.48 2.94 12.33
C LEU A 189 -10.69 3.79 11.92
N SER A 190 -11.91 3.42 12.31
CA SER A 190 -13.13 4.17 11.95
C SER A 190 -13.13 5.60 12.49
N SER A 191 -12.47 5.84 13.62
CA SER A 191 -12.34 7.17 14.24
C SER A 191 -11.17 8.00 13.70
N VAL A 192 -10.43 7.51 12.70
CA VAL A 192 -9.27 8.22 12.13
C VAL A 192 -9.75 9.33 11.20
N ALA A 193 -9.42 10.58 11.55
CA ALA A 193 -9.54 11.73 10.66
C ALA A 193 -8.20 11.96 9.93
N VAL A 194 -8.11 11.50 8.68
CA VAL A 194 -6.86 11.45 7.89
C VAL A 194 -6.21 12.83 7.76
N ILE A 195 -6.98 13.84 7.37
CA ILE A 195 -6.45 15.19 7.16
C ILE A 195 -5.87 15.75 8.45
N SER A 196 -6.62 15.67 9.56
CA SER A 196 -6.18 16.17 10.87
C SER A 196 -4.92 15.46 11.37
N LEU A 197 -4.84 14.14 11.18
CA LEU A 197 -3.67 13.36 11.61
C LEU A 197 -2.43 13.69 10.77
N ILE A 198 -2.56 13.80 9.44
CA ILE A 198 -1.45 14.18 8.57
C ILE A 198 -0.98 15.60 8.89
N GLN A 199 -1.90 16.55 9.07
CA GLN A 199 -1.54 17.91 9.47
C GLN A 199 -0.79 17.94 10.81
N SER A 200 -1.28 17.19 11.81
CA SER A 200 -0.60 17.05 13.10
C SER A 200 0.81 16.47 12.94
N ALA A 201 1.01 15.48 12.06
CA ALA A 201 2.33 14.89 11.83
C ALA A 201 3.29 15.85 11.09
N LEU A 202 2.80 16.66 10.15
CA LEU A 202 3.61 17.59 9.37
C LEU A 202 3.96 18.88 10.13
N LEU A 203 3.12 19.29 11.09
CA LEU A 203 3.29 20.53 11.86
C LEU A 203 4.06 20.33 13.19
N ARG A 204 4.51 19.10 13.48
CA ARG A 204 5.39 18.82 14.63
C ARG A 204 6.78 19.37 14.34
N GLU A 205 7.13 20.47 15.00
CA GLU A 205 8.50 21.00 15.09
C GLU A 205 9.40 20.12 15.96
#